data_AF-A0A0Q8Q185-F1
#
_entry.id   AF-A0A0Q8Q185-F1
#
_cell.length_a   1.000
_cell.length_b   1.000
_cell.length_c   1.000
_cell.angle_alpha   90.00
_cell.angle_beta   90.00
_cell.angle_gamma   90.00
#
_symmetry.space_group_name_H-M   'P 1'
#
loop_
_entity.id
_entity.type
_entity.pdbx_description
1 polymer ?
#
loop_
_entity_poly.entity_id
_entity_poly.type
_entity_poly.pdbx_seq_one_letter_code
_entity_poly.pdbx_strand_id
1 'polypeptide(L)' 'MLAGFGDRTPEEVPEGIDSMELAWLVHQIEQRYDRHLDDATLARMTTVSGAVDVLAALGPLTGPGQ' A
#
# COMPACT_ATOMS: atom_id res chain seq x y z
N MET A 1 15.35 12.90 -1.12
CA MET A 1 15.37 12.75 -2.60
C MET A 1 15.24 11.26 -2.88
N LEU A 2 14.15 10.83 -3.52
CA LEU A 2 13.82 9.42 -3.81
C LEU A 2 14.79 8.87 -4.88
N ALA A 3 16.05 8.69 -4.53
CA ALA A 3 17.07 8.15 -5.42
C ALA A 3 17.10 6.63 -5.28
N GLY A 4 16.67 5.93 -6.34
CA GLY A 4 16.97 4.51 -6.53
C GLY A 4 15.81 3.55 -6.88
N PHE A 5 14.66 4.03 -7.38
CA PHE A 5 13.64 3.16 -7.99
C PHE A 5 13.73 3.24 -9.53
N GLY A 6 14.94 3.11 -10.07
CA GLY A 6 15.28 3.56 -11.42
C GLY A 6 15.60 2.49 -12.46
N ASP A 7 15.54 1.19 -12.14
CA ASP A 7 15.84 0.14 -13.15
C ASP A 7 15.37 -1.27 -12.75
N ARG A 8 14.27 -1.38 -12.02
CA ARG A 8 13.66 -2.70 -11.74
C ARG A 8 12.46 -2.87 -12.64
N THR A 9 12.51 -3.88 -13.50
CA THR A 9 11.31 -4.39 -14.15
C THR A 9 10.30 -4.85 -13.09
N PRO A 10 8.99 -4.85 -13.37
CA PRO A 10 7.97 -5.34 -12.42
C PRO A 10 8.29 -6.74 -11.89
N GLU A 11 8.99 -7.55 -12.70
CA GLU A 11 9.44 -8.90 -12.40
C GLU A 11 10.57 -8.95 -11.35
N GLU A 12 11.32 -7.86 -11.20
CA GLU A 12 12.43 -7.72 -10.23
C GLU A 12 11.99 -7.11 -8.90
N VAL A 13 10.73 -6.68 -8.79
CA VAL A 13 10.14 -6.26 -7.52
C VAL A 13 9.62 -7.51 -6.82
N PRO A 14 10.16 -7.89 -5.64
CA PRO A 14 9.61 -8.99 -4.86
C PRO A 14 8.12 -8.72 -4.60
N GLU A 15 7.26 -9.66 -5.00
CA GLU A 15 5.82 -9.47 -4.85
C GLU A 15 5.40 -9.53 -3.37
N GLY A 16 6.15 -10.25 -2.53
CA GLY A 16 5.86 -10.39 -1.11
C GLY A 16 6.29 -9.17 -0.30
N ILE A 17 5.40 -8.72 0.58
CA ILE A 17 5.64 -7.65 1.56
C ILE A 17 5.93 -8.32 2.90
N ASP A 18 7.04 -7.95 3.55
CA ASP A 18 7.36 -8.48 4.87
C ASP A 18 6.50 -7.87 5.99
N SER A 19 6.49 -8.49 7.17
CA SER A 19 5.62 -8.05 8.27
C SER A 19 5.89 -6.63 8.76
N MET A 20 7.12 -6.15 8.65
CA MET A 20 7.49 -4.79 9.06
C MET A 20 7.08 -3.78 8.01
N GLU A 21 7.32 -4.08 6.73
CA GLU A 21 6.84 -3.27 5.60
C GLU A 21 5.31 -3.17 5.60
N LEU A 22 4.62 -4.29 5.87
CA LEU A 22 3.17 -4.32 5.98
C LEU A 22 2.68 -3.47 7.15
N ALA A 23 3.29 -3.62 8.34
CA ALA A 23 2.92 -2.81 9.51
C ALA A 23 3.11 -1.31 9.25
N TRP A 24 4.20 -0.94 8.57
CA TRP A 24 4.43 0.45 8.16
C TRP A 24 3.36 0.93 7.16
N LEU A 25 3.05 0.14 6.14
CA LEU A 25 2.08 0.48 5.11
C LEU A 25 0.69 0.71 5.71
N VAL A 26 0.26 -0.18 6.61
CA VAL A 26 -1.00 -0.08 7.35
C VAL A 26 -1.04 1.22 8.13
N HIS A 27 0.00 1.48 8.92
CA HIS A 27 0.07 2.71 9.72
C HIS A 27 0.00 3.98 8.85
N GLN A 28 0.55 3.97 7.63
CA GLN A 28 0.41 5.09 6.70
C GLN A 28 -1.00 5.22 6.12
N ILE A 29 -1.65 4.11 5.79
CA ILE A 29 -3.03 4.13 5.28
C ILE A 29 -3.99 4.63 6.35
N GLU A 30 -3.85 4.13 7.58
CA GLU A 30 -4.70 4.55 8.70
C GLU A 30 -4.58 6.04 8.96
N GLN A 31 -3.36 6.58 9.00
CA GLN A 31 -3.14 8.02 9.19
C GLN A 31 -3.64 8.86 8.02
N ARG A 32 -3.54 8.34 6.79
CA ARG A 32 -3.83 9.12 5.58
C ARG A 32 -5.31 9.10 5.20
N TYR A 33 -5.99 7.99 5.44
CA TYR A 33 -7.40 7.78 5.11
C TYR A 33 -8.32 7.86 6.34
N ASP A 34 -7.77 8.06 7.55
CA ASP A 34 -8.49 8.07 8.83
C ASP A 34 -9.40 6.83 9.00
N ARG A 35 -8.89 5.67 8.56
CA ARG A 35 -9.62 4.41 8.51
C ARG A 35 -8.78 3.27 9.04
N HIS A 36 -9.37 2.48 9.95
CA HIS A 36 -8.78 1.23 10.40
C HIS A 36 -8.96 0.12 9.36
N LEU A 37 -7.95 -0.72 9.17
CA LEU A 37 -7.98 -1.87 8.26
C LEU A 37 -8.16 -3.15 9.08
N ASP A 38 -9.20 -3.92 8.77
CA ASP A 38 -9.43 -5.22 9.40
C ASP A 38 -8.39 -6.27 8.97
N ASP A 39 -8.15 -7.28 9.81
CA ASP A 39 -7.19 -8.37 9.55
C ASP A 39 -7.38 -9.07 8.20
N ALA A 40 -8.62 -9.19 7.72
CA ALA A 40 -8.92 -9.78 6.41
C ALA A 40 -8.35 -8.93 5.25
N THR A 41 -8.31 -7.61 5.43
CA THR A 41 -7.69 -6.68 4.48
C THR A 41 -6.17 -6.76 4.59
N LEU A 42 -5.64 -6.81 5.81
CA LEU A 42 -4.21 -6.97 6.06
C LEU A 42 -3.63 -8.22 5.40
N ALA A 43 -4.34 -9.35 5.48
CA ALA A 43 -3.93 -10.60 4.86
C ALA A 43 -3.81 -10.51 3.33
N ARG A 44 -4.61 -9.66 2.68
CA ARG A 44 -4.54 -9.40 1.23
C ARG A 44 -3.41 -8.47 0.84
N MET A 45 -2.91 -7.67 1.77
CA MET A 45 -1.81 -6.72 1.56
C MET A 45 -0.43 -7.36 1.78
N THR A 46 -0.35 -8.69 1.91
CA THR A 46 0.91 -9.44 2.00
C THR A 46 1.67 -9.47 0.67
N THR A 47 1.04 -8.99 -0.42
CA THR A 47 1.72 -8.74 -1.69
C THR A 47 1.52 -7.32 -2.18
N VAL A 48 2.46 -6.84 -3.00
CA VAL A 48 2.38 -5.52 -3.64
C VAL A 48 1.12 -5.40 -4.48
N SER A 49 0.79 -6.43 -5.27
CA SER A 49 -0.42 -6.47 -6.09
C SER A 49 -1.68 -6.34 -5.24
N GLY A 50 -1.77 -7.13 -4.16
CA GLY A 50 -2.93 -7.10 -3.27
C GLY A 50 -3.04 -5.80 -2.48
N ALA A 51 -1.91 -5.19 -2.10
CA ALA A 51 -1.90 -3.86 -1.50
C ALA A 51 -2.41 -2.78 -2.46
N VAL A 52 -2.00 -2.82 -3.74
CA VAL A 52 -2.48 -1.90 -4.76
C VAL A 52 -3.97 -2.07 -5.02
N ASP A 53 -4.47 -3.31 -5.09
CA ASP A 53 -5.90 -3.58 -5.26
C ASP A 53 -6.74 -3.02 -4.09
N VAL A 54 -6.26 -3.20 -2.84
CA VAL A 54 -6.90 -2.63 -1.66
C VAL A 54 -6.91 -1.09 -1.72
N LEU A 55 -5.78 -0.48 -2.04
CA LEU A 55 -5.67 0.97 -2.18
C LEU A 55 -6.57 1.53 -3.29
N ALA A 56 -6.67 0.83 -4.42
CA ALA A 56 -7.56 1.21 -5.52
C ALA A 56 -9.03 1.13 -5.10
N ALA A 57 -9.40 0.11 -4.31
CA ALA A 57 -10.76 -0.04 -3.77
C ALA A 57 -11.12 1.03 -2.72
N LEU A 58 -10.13 1.53 -1.96
CA LEU A 58 -10.34 2.65 -1.04
C LEU A 58 -10.68 3.96 -1.76
N GLY A 59 -10.32 4.06 -3.05
CA GLY A 59 -10.50 5.23 -3.89
C GLY A 59 -9.48 6.33 -3.57
N PRO A 60 -9.32 7.32 -4.46
CA PRO A 60 -8.52 8.49 -4.14
C PRO A 60 -9.12 9.20 -2.92
N LEU A 61 -8.26 9.78 -2.08
CA LEU A 61 -8.66 10.83 -1.16
C LEU A 61 -9.25 11.94 -2.03
N THR A 62 -10.58 11.99 -2.15
CA THR A 62 -11.25 13.13 -2.75
C THR A 62 -11.03 14.29 -1.79
N GLY A 63 -9.91 15.00 -1.95
CA GLY A 63 -9.72 16.30 -1.33
C GLY A 63 -10.89 17.21 -1.75
N PRO A 64 -11.40 18.08 -0.87
CA PRO A 64 -12.44 19.01 -1.26
C PRO A 64 -11.90 19.94 -2.35
N GLY A 65 -12.53 19.93 -3.52
CA GLY A 65 -12.53 21.03 -4.46
C GLY A 65 -11.33 21.14 -5.40
N GLN A 66 -11.66 21.03 -6.68
CA GLN A 66 -11.13 21.88 -7.75
C GLN A 66 -11.23 23.37 -7.39
#